data_AF-A0AAQ2IR16-F1
#
_entry.id   AF-A0AAQ2IR16-F1
#
_cell.length_a   1.000
_cell.length_b   1.000
_cell.length_c   1.000
_cell.angle_alpha   90.00
_cell.angle_beta   90.00
_cell.angle_gamma   90.00
#
_symmetry.space_group_name_H-M   'P 1'
#
loop_
_entity.id
_entity.type
_entity.pdbx_description
1 polymer ?
#
loop_
_entity_poly.entity_id
_entity_poly.type
_entity_poly.pdbx_seq_one_letter_code
_entity_poly.pdbx_strand_id
1 'polypeptide(L)'
;MRLVLFLLMLFVSTYSHASEVAVDYVMGEGDVKGLRLGYRPLHYSLADYGFGEGAYVYFELSTNYWEYGKPKRSDTTFAIALSPVLSVPLTEFAGKPVNFEFGIGMTYVSDTRFAGKDIGVHYQFEDRIGLSVNLNPSTKVGIRYLHYSNAGLSDHNPGLDFLNVFYVKRF
;
A
#
# COMPACT_ATOMS: atom_id res chain seq x y z
N MET A 1 13.55 5.42 31.55
CA MET A 1 13.06 6.72 31.02
C MET A 1 14.01 7.43 30.05
N ARG A 2 15.33 7.19 30.03
CA ARG A 2 16.25 7.85 29.07
C ARG A 2 16.28 7.25 27.65
N LEU A 3 15.74 6.04 27.44
CA LEU A 3 15.67 5.40 26.12
C LEU A 3 14.47 5.86 25.29
N VAL A 4 13.36 6.23 25.94
CA VAL A 4 12.12 6.70 25.28
C VAL A 4 12.29 8.10 24.71
N LEU A 5 13.18 8.92 25.29
CA LEU A 5 13.46 10.28 24.80
C LEU A 5 14.32 10.28 23.52
N PHE A 6 15.08 9.21 23.25
CA PHE A 6 15.92 9.11 22.05
C PHE A 6 15.11 8.76 20.80
N LEU A 7 14.03 7.98 20.94
CA LEU A 7 13.10 7.70 19.83
C LEU A 7 12.26 8.92 19.43
N LEU A 8 12.02 9.87 20.35
CA LEU A 8 11.27 11.10 20.04
C LEU A 8 12.12 12.17 19.34
N MET A 9 13.46 12.09 19.40
CA MET A 9 14.36 13.04 18.74
C MET A 9 14.64 12.71 17.27
N LEU A 10 14.14 11.58 16.75
CA LEU A 10 14.20 11.27 15.31
C LEU A 10 13.19 12.09 14.46
N PHE A 11 12.37 12.94 15.08
CA PHE A 11 11.34 13.73 14.41
C PHE A 11 11.68 15.22 14.23
N VAL A 12 12.91 15.65 14.52
CA VAL A 12 13.34 17.04 14.27
C VAL A 12 14.54 17.06 13.35
N SER A 13 14.32 16.62 12.13
CA SER A 13 15.16 16.95 11.00
C SER A 13 14.26 17.55 9.94
N THR A 14 14.50 18.84 9.65
CA THR A 14 13.82 19.59 8.60
C THR A 14 14.26 19.05 7.25
N TYR A 15 13.75 17.88 6.88
CA TYR A 15 13.89 17.35 5.54
C TYR A 15 12.78 17.94 4.68
N SER A 16 13.14 18.33 3.46
CA SER A 16 12.19 18.61 2.38
C SER A 16 11.50 17.30 1.95
N HIS A 17 10.76 16.65 2.86
CA HIS A 17 9.95 15.49 2.54
C HIS A 17 8.66 15.97 1.89
N ALA A 18 8.65 15.97 0.56
CA ALA A 18 7.42 16.14 -0.18
C ALA A 18 6.52 14.93 0.13
N SER A 19 5.36 15.20 0.71
CA SER A 19 4.38 14.16 1.04
C SER A 19 3.68 13.71 -0.24
N GLU A 20 3.17 12.48 -0.25
CA GLU A 20 2.34 12.02 -1.36
C GLU A 20 0.96 11.58 -0.88
N VAL A 21 -0.05 11.79 -1.73
CA VAL A 21 -1.38 11.19 -1.62
C VAL A 21 -1.64 10.27 -2.81
N ALA A 22 -2.27 9.13 -2.54
CA ALA A 22 -2.61 8.12 -3.52
C ALA A 22 -4.13 7.92 -3.59
N VAL A 23 -4.64 7.68 -4.78
CA VAL A 23 -6.00 7.19 -5.02
C VAL A 23 -5.90 5.98 -5.93
N ASP A 24 -6.53 4.88 -5.53
CA ASP A 24 -6.51 3.62 -6.26
C ASP A 24 -7.94 3.13 -6.51
N TYR A 25 -8.19 2.70 -7.75
CA TYR A 25 -9.35 1.87 -8.06
C TYR A 25 -8.97 0.40 -7.83
N VAL A 26 -9.76 -0.29 -7.01
CA VAL A 26 -9.49 -1.63 -6.52
C VAL A 26 -10.42 -2.62 -7.21
N MET A 27 -9.86 -3.72 -7.72
CA MET A 27 -10.58 -4.84 -8.31
C MET A 27 -10.13 -6.11 -7.59
N GLY A 28 -11.04 -6.78 -6.90
CA GLY A 28 -10.75 -8.03 -6.20
C GLY A 28 -11.31 -9.25 -6.91
N GLU A 29 -11.20 -10.40 -6.26
CA GLU A 29 -11.80 -11.65 -6.73
C GLU A 29 -13.33 -11.55 -6.90
N GLY A 30 -13.87 -12.27 -7.90
CA GLY A 30 -15.30 -12.25 -8.19
C GLY A 30 -15.76 -10.88 -8.71
N ASP A 31 -16.69 -10.25 -8.00
CA ASP A 31 -17.24 -8.92 -8.33
C ASP A 31 -16.88 -7.88 -7.25
N VAL A 32 -15.75 -8.07 -6.55
CA VAL A 32 -15.28 -7.10 -5.57
C VAL A 32 -14.71 -5.88 -6.31
N LYS A 33 -15.20 -4.70 -5.94
CA LYS A 33 -14.69 -3.40 -6.39
C LYS A 33 -14.48 -2.49 -5.20
N GLY A 34 -13.61 -1.50 -5.34
CA GLY A 34 -13.35 -0.60 -4.23
C GLY A 34 -12.54 0.64 -4.56
N LEU A 35 -12.31 1.42 -3.52
CA LEU A 35 -11.46 2.60 -3.53
C LEU A 35 -10.42 2.47 -2.42
N ARG A 36 -9.18 2.83 -2.71
CA ARG A 36 -8.14 3.03 -1.71
C ARG A 36 -7.66 4.48 -1.73
N LEU A 37 -7.44 5.03 -0.55
CA LEU A 37 -6.76 6.31 -0.35
C LEU A 37 -5.49 6.05 0.46
N GLY A 38 -4.37 6.58 0.00
CA GLY A 38 -3.07 6.42 0.66
C GLY A 38 -2.45 7.77 1.00
N TYR A 39 -1.77 7.84 2.14
CA TYR A 39 -0.94 8.97 2.54
C TYR A 39 0.48 8.48 2.81
N ARG A 40 1.46 9.15 2.21
CA ARG A 40 2.87 8.77 2.22
C ARG A 40 3.74 9.94 2.69
N PRO A 41 3.88 10.14 4.01
CA PRO A 41 4.63 11.27 4.55
C PRO A 41 6.14 11.10 4.56
N LEU A 42 6.63 9.86 4.52
CA LEU A 42 8.03 9.51 4.78
C LEU A 42 8.62 8.78 3.58
N HIS A 43 9.78 9.27 3.12
CA HIS A 43 10.58 8.66 2.05
C HIS A 43 12.04 8.67 2.46
N TYR A 44 12.68 7.50 2.46
CA TYR A 44 14.08 7.31 2.84
C TYR A 44 14.85 6.79 1.63
N SER A 45 15.85 7.56 1.18
CA SER A 45 16.75 7.12 0.12
C SER A 45 17.53 5.89 0.57
N LEU A 46 17.72 4.93 -0.33
CA LEU A 46 18.55 3.75 -0.09
C LEU A 46 19.93 3.83 -0.75
N ALA A 47 20.25 4.95 -1.42
CA ALA A 47 21.52 5.11 -2.14
C ALA A 47 22.75 4.86 -1.23
N ASP A 48 22.70 5.33 0.02
CA ASP A 48 23.79 5.18 0.99
C ASP A 48 23.95 3.74 1.51
N TYR A 49 22.98 2.86 1.22
CA TYR A 49 22.96 1.48 1.68
C TYR A 49 23.27 0.48 0.55
N GLY A 50 23.93 0.94 -0.53
CA GLY A 50 24.35 0.10 -1.64
C GLY A 50 23.26 -0.21 -2.67
N PHE A 51 22.09 0.44 -2.57
CA PHE A 51 21.11 0.43 -3.64
C PHE A 51 21.46 1.50 -4.69
N GLY A 52 21.07 1.28 -5.94
CA GLY A 52 21.26 2.26 -7.01
C GLY A 52 20.53 3.58 -6.73
N GLU A 53 20.98 4.66 -7.36
CA GLU A 53 20.31 5.96 -7.27
C GLU A 53 18.82 5.85 -7.61
N GLY A 54 17.98 6.58 -6.88
CA GLY A 54 16.52 6.55 -7.07
C GLY A 54 15.80 5.40 -6.37
N ALA A 55 16.51 4.47 -5.72
CA ALA A 55 15.89 3.51 -4.80
C ALA A 55 15.53 4.18 -3.47
N TYR A 56 14.31 3.95 -2.98
CA TYR A 56 13.85 4.49 -1.70
C TYR A 56 12.82 3.58 -1.04
N VAL A 57 12.66 3.72 0.28
CA VAL A 57 11.54 3.17 1.04
C VAL A 57 10.59 4.28 1.39
N TYR A 58 9.28 4.06 1.24
CA TYR A 58 8.25 4.94 1.77
C TYR A 58 7.30 4.20 2.69
N PHE A 59 6.67 4.91 3.62
CA PHE A 59 5.60 4.37 4.44
C PHE A 59 4.25 4.86 3.91
N GLU A 60 3.31 3.95 3.71
CA GLU A 60 1.94 4.28 3.34
C GLU A 60 0.98 3.92 4.47
N LEU A 61 0.25 4.93 4.97
CA LEU A 61 -1.00 4.72 5.70
C LEU A 61 -2.14 4.76 4.68
N SER A 62 -3.01 3.77 4.66
CA SER A 62 -4.10 3.70 3.70
C SER A 62 -5.42 3.29 4.31
N THR A 63 -6.49 3.72 3.65
CA THR A 63 -7.87 3.33 3.93
C THR A 63 -8.46 2.71 2.66
N ASN A 64 -9.17 1.59 2.82
CA ASN A 64 -9.72 0.83 1.71
C ASN A 64 -11.21 0.61 1.97
N TYR A 65 -12.05 0.86 0.98
CA TYR A 65 -13.45 0.49 0.98
C TYR A 65 -13.67 -0.55 -0.12
N TRP A 66 -14.20 -1.71 0.25
CA TRP A 66 -14.48 -2.80 -0.68
C TRP A 66 -15.97 -3.14 -0.65
N GLU A 67 -16.53 -3.35 -1.83
CA GLU A 67 -17.92 -3.73 -2.05
C GLU A 67 -17.97 -4.95 -2.95
N TYR A 68 -18.78 -5.94 -2.57
CA TYR A 68 -18.99 -7.17 -3.32
C TYR A 68 -20.47 -7.36 -3.65
N GLY A 69 -20.76 -7.71 -4.90
CA GLY A 69 -22.09 -8.09 -5.34
C GLY A 69 -22.90 -6.95 -5.95
N LYS A 70 -24.21 -7.18 -6.14
CA LYS A 70 -25.09 -6.24 -6.84
C LYS A 70 -25.63 -5.17 -5.87
N PRO A 71 -25.97 -3.95 -6.34
CA PRO A 71 -26.42 -2.85 -5.47
C PRO A 71 -27.62 -3.12 -4.54
N LYS A 72 -28.40 -4.18 -4.80
CA LYS A 72 -29.57 -4.58 -3.97
C LYS A 72 -29.25 -5.65 -2.92
N ARG A 73 -28.06 -6.26 -2.98
CA ARG A 73 -27.50 -7.26 -2.07
C ARG A 73 -25.97 -7.18 -2.17
N SER A 74 -25.42 -6.10 -1.63
CA SER A 74 -23.98 -5.89 -1.55
C SER A 74 -23.48 -6.24 -0.15
N ASP A 75 -22.28 -6.78 -0.11
CA ASP A 75 -21.48 -6.93 1.10
C ASP A 75 -20.38 -5.86 1.06
N THR A 76 -20.09 -5.23 2.20
CA THR A 76 -19.17 -4.09 2.27
C THR A 76 -18.26 -4.22 3.45
N THR A 77 -16.97 -3.95 3.25
CA THR A 77 -16.00 -3.93 4.35
C THR A 77 -15.03 -2.77 4.16
N PHE A 78 -14.41 -2.35 5.25
CA PHE A 78 -13.41 -1.30 5.27
C PHE A 78 -12.12 -1.83 5.89
N ALA A 79 -10.97 -1.36 5.38
CA ALA A 79 -9.68 -1.74 5.92
C ALA A 79 -8.72 -0.55 6.06
N ILE A 80 -7.94 -0.55 7.14
CA ILE A 80 -6.84 0.39 7.35
C ILE A 80 -5.53 -0.38 7.30
N ALA A 81 -4.58 0.07 6.48
CA ALA A 81 -3.28 -0.58 6.35
C ALA A 81 -2.12 0.39 6.59
N LEU A 82 -1.04 -0.13 7.16
CA LEU A 82 0.25 0.53 7.26
C LEU A 82 1.32 -0.36 6.64
N SER A 83 1.98 0.15 5.60
CA SER A 83 2.91 -0.64 4.79
C SER A 83 4.21 0.12 4.52
N PRO A 84 5.39 -0.39 4.94
CA PRO A 84 6.65 -0.01 4.34
C PRO A 84 6.72 -0.57 2.91
N VAL A 85 7.15 0.27 1.97
CA VAL A 85 7.22 -0.08 0.55
C VAL A 85 8.57 0.32 0.00
N LEU A 86 9.31 -0.68 -0.49
CA LEU A 86 10.49 -0.50 -1.31
C LEU A 86 10.05 -0.09 -2.73
N SER A 87 10.65 0.97 -3.25
CA SER A 87 10.53 1.39 -4.64
C SER A 87 11.93 1.45 -5.26
N VAL A 88 12.16 0.68 -6.32
CA VAL A 88 13.44 0.66 -7.05
C VAL A 88 13.22 0.99 -8.52
N PRO A 89 14.09 1.81 -9.14
CA PRO A 89 14.08 1.99 -10.59
C PRO A 89 14.33 0.65 -11.28
N LEU A 90 13.49 0.30 -12.24
CA LEU A 90 13.57 -0.96 -12.98
C LEU A 90 14.02 -0.72 -14.42
N THR A 91 13.39 0.25 -15.09
CA THR A 91 13.66 0.58 -16.50
C THR A 91 13.09 1.95 -16.82
N GLU A 92 13.10 2.34 -18.10
CA GLU A 92 12.42 3.52 -18.60
C GLU A 92 11.40 3.15 -19.67
N PHE A 93 10.28 3.87 -19.70
CA PHE A 93 9.26 3.77 -20.74
C PHE A 93 9.01 5.16 -21.32
N ALA A 94 9.29 5.33 -22.62
CA ALA A 94 9.21 6.62 -23.30
C ALA A 94 9.98 7.76 -22.57
N GLY A 95 11.19 7.45 -22.07
CA GLY A 95 12.04 8.38 -21.32
C GLY A 95 11.51 8.74 -19.92
N LYS A 96 10.55 7.98 -19.39
CA LYS A 96 10.01 8.13 -18.04
C LYS A 96 10.46 6.96 -17.16
N PRO A 97 10.98 7.20 -15.95
CA PRO A 97 11.35 6.13 -15.03
C PRO A 97 10.16 5.23 -14.70
N VAL A 98 10.39 3.92 -14.81
CA VAL A 98 9.50 2.86 -14.35
C VAL A 98 10.09 2.27 -13.09
N ASN A 99 9.33 2.30 -12.00
CA ASN A 99 9.74 1.76 -10.72
C ASN A 99 8.99 0.47 -10.41
N PHE A 100 9.73 -0.50 -9.90
CA PHE A 100 9.18 -1.66 -9.22
C PHE A 100 8.91 -1.33 -7.75
N GLU A 101 7.73 -1.71 -7.26
CA GLU A 101 7.33 -1.55 -5.86
C GLU A 101 7.14 -2.92 -5.20
N PHE A 102 7.63 -3.09 -3.98
CA PHE A 102 7.39 -4.26 -3.13
C PHE A 102 7.21 -3.84 -1.68
N GLY A 103 6.26 -4.43 -0.95
CA GLY A 103 6.06 -4.13 0.46
C GLY A 103 5.35 -5.25 1.21
N ILE A 104 5.59 -5.29 2.51
CA ILE A 104 4.91 -6.18 3.46
C ILE A 104 4.45 -5.30 4.61
N GLY A 105 3.14 -5.17 4.76
CA GLY A 105 2.50 -4.32 5.76
C GLY A 105 1.54 -5.08 6.65
N MET A 106 0.82 -4.32 7.46
CA MET A 106 -0.24 -4.82 8.34
C MET A 106 -1.54 -4.08 8.05
N THR A 107 -2.64 -4.81 8.12
CA THR A 107 -3.98 -4.33 7.82
C THR A 107 -4.95 -4.77 8.89
N TYR A 108 -5.86 -3.88 9.26
CA TYR A 108 -7.06 -4.20 10.03
C TYR A 108 -8.26 -4.14 9.08
N VAL A 109 -9.00 -5.23 8.95
CA VAL A 109 -10.24 -5.34 8.17
C VAL A 109 -11.42 -5.34 9.14
N SER A 110 -12.45 -4.52 8.88
CA SER A 110 -13.58 -4.34 9.80
C SER A 110 -14.48 -5.57 9.90
N ASP A 111 -14.63 -6.33 8.81
CA ASP A 111 -15.41 -7.56 8.78
C ASP A 111 -14.51 -8.74 8.38
N THR A 112 -14.53 -9.81 9.18
CA THR A 112 -13.81 -11.05 8.88
C THR A 112 -14.57 -11.94 7.90
N ARG A 113 -15.81 -11.61 7.56
CA ARG A 113 -16.60 -12.31 6.55
C ARG A 113 -16.94 -11.33 5.45
N PHE A 114 -16.28 -11.49 4.31
CA PHE A 114 -16.46 -10.59 3.18
C PHE A 114 -16.44 -11.37 1.87
N ALA A 115 -17.32 -11.00 0.93
CA ALA A 115 -17.37 -11.59 -0.40
C ALA A 115 -17.54 -13.13 -0.40
N GLY A 116 -18.27 -13.66 0.59
CA GLY A 116 -18.47 -15.09 0.77
C GLY A 116 -17.28 -15.86 1.34
N LYS A 117 -16.22 -15.17 1.79
CA LYS A 117 -15.05 -15.75 2.44
C LYS A 117 -15.01 -15.38 3.92
N ASP A 118 -14.57 -16.32 4.76
CA ASP A 118 -14.20 -16.07 6.16
C ASP A 118 -12.68 -15.97 6.25
N ILE A 119 -12.14 -14.76 6.48
CA ILE A 119 -10.70 -14.47 6.60
C ILE A 119 -10.16 -14.71 8.01
N GLY A 120 -10.99 -15.23 8.91
CA GLY A 120 -10.62 -15.71 10.24
C GLY A 120 -10.46 -14.62 11.28
N VAL A 121 -9.54 -13.67 11.07
CA VAL A 121 -9.20 -12.60 12.02
C VAL A 121 -9.22 -11.24 11.36
N HIS A 122 -9.40 -10.17 12.15
CA HIS A 122 -9.40 -8.81 11.61
C HIS A 122 -8.02 -8.34 11.13
N TYR A 123 -6.95 -8.83 11.76
CA TYR A 123 -5.58 -8.44 11.42
C TYR A 123 -5.03 -9.34 10.32
N GLN A 124 -4.63 -8.73 9.22
CA GLN A 124 -4.09 -9.39 8.03
C GLN A 124 -2.74 -8.74 7.68
N PHE A 125 -1.79 -9.53 7.19
CA PHE A 125 -0.64 -9.00 6.48
C PHE A 125 -1.09 -8.43 5.13
N GLU A 126 -0.45 -7.36 4.66
CA GLU A 126 -0.61 -6.82 3.31
C GLU A 126 0.68 -7.07 2.54
N ASP A 127 0.69 -8.05 1.66
CA ASP A 127 1.77 -8.23 0.71
C ASP A 127 1.44 -7.48 -0.57
N ARG A 128 2.38 -6.69 -1.08
CA ARG A 128 2.17 -5.90 -2.29
C ARG A 128 3.33 -5.92 -3.25
N ILE A 129 3.01 -5.96 -4.53
CA ILE A 129 3.95 -5.85 -5.64
C ILE A 129 3.36 -4.97 -6.73
N GLY A 130 4.14 -4.08 -7.33
CA GLY A 130 3.62 -3.13 -8.29
C GLY A 130 4.65 -2.57 -9.26
N LEU A 131 4.13 -1.90 -10.28
CA LEU A 131 4.89 -1.12 -11.25
C LEU A 131 4.29 0.27 -11.35
N SER A 132 5.13 1.29 -11.35
CA SER A 132 4.70 2.68 -11.54
C SER A 132 5.56 3.40 -12.56
N VAL A 133 4.98 4.39 -13.23
CA VAL A 133 5.66 5.28 -14.17
C VAL A 133 5.52 6.71 -13.66
N ASN A 134 6.65 7.41 -13.57
CA ASN A 134 6.66 8.83 -13.22
C ASN A 134 6.22 9.68 -14.42
N LEU A 135 5.03 10.26 -14.35
CA LEU A 135 4.51 11.11 -15.44
C LEU A 135 5.25 12.45 -15.49
N ASN A 136 5.59 13.00 -14.32
CA ASN A 136 6.38 14.21 -14.11
C ASN A 136 6.98 14.16 -12.67
N PRO A 137 7.79 15.15 -12.24
CA PRO A 137 8.43 15.12 -10.92
C PRO A 137 7.48 15.03 -9.71
N SER A 138 6.19 15.33 -9.90
CA SER A 138 5.19 15.37 -8.83
C SER A 138 4.08 14.32 -8.95
N THR A 139 4.04 13.51 -10.01
CA THR A 139 2.93 12.57 -10.23
C THR A 139 3.39 11.26 -10.82
N LYS A 140 2.81 10.16 -10.34
CA LYS A 140 3.02 8.81 -10.87
C LYS A 140 1.70 8.08 -11.03
N VAL A 141 1.66 7.16 -11.99
CA VAL A 141 0.56 6.20 -12.17
C VAL A 141 1.14 4.81 -12.15
N GLY A 142 0.33 3.82 -11.79
CA GLY A 142 0.80 2.45 -11.80
C GLY A 142 -0.28 1.43 -11.59
N ILE A 143 0.16 0.19 -11.58
CA ILE A 143 -0.62 -0.98 -11.22
C ILE A 143 0.04 -1.68 -10.05
N ARG A 144 -0.76 -2.29 -9.18
CA ARG A 144 -0.23 -3.15 -8.12
C ARG A 144 -1.17 -4.29 -7.81
N TYR A 145 -0.58 -5.39 -7.41
CA TYR A 145 -1.26 -6.51 -6.80
C TYR A 145 -1.12 -6.43 -5.27
N LEU A 146 -2.21 -6.70 -4.56
CA LEU A 146 -2.29 -6.76 -3.11
C LEU A 146 -2.83 -8.12 -2.70
N HIS A 147 -2.17 -8.77 -1.76
CA HIS A 147 -2.63 -9.99 -1.11
C HIS A 147 -2.78 -9.74 0.39
N TYR A 148 -3.94 -10.11 0.94
CA TYR A 148 -4.20 -10.06 2.38
C TYR A 148 -4.38 -11.45 2.95
N SER A 149 -3.63 -11.79 3.99
CA SER A 149 -3.79 -13.06 4.70
C SER A 149 -3.34 -12.97 6.15
N ASN A 150 -3.76 -13.93 6.99
CA ASN A 150 -3.44 -13.93 8.42
C ASN A 150 -2.21 -14.79 8.77
N ALA A 151 -1.47 -15.30 7.78
CA ALA A 151 -0.31 -16.18 7.95
C ALA A 151 -0.53 -17.40 8.88
N GLY A 152 -1.77 -17.89 8.99
CA GLY A 152 -2.11 -19.04 9.83
C GLY A 152 -2.40 -18.69 11.30
N LEU A 153 -2.65 -17.42 11.62
CA LEU A 153 -3.13 -17.01 12.95
C LEU A 153 -4.56 -17.49 13.25
N SER A 154 -5.26 -17.99 12.25
CA SER A 154 -6.58 -18.63 12.35
C SER A 154 -6.64 -19.87 11.46
N ASP A 155 -7.48 -20.83 11.84
CA ASP A 155 -7.78 -22.03 11.03
C ASP A 155 -8.44 -21.68 9.68
N HIS A 156 -9.06 -20.49 9.58
CA HIS A 156 -9.63 -19.97 8.35
C HIS A 156 -8.72 -18.87 7.79
N ASN A 157 -8.20 -19.08 6.57
CA ASN A 157 -7.34 -18.11 5.89
C ASN A 157 -7.35 -18.29 4.36
N PRO A 158 -8.50 -18.07 3.67
CA PRO A 158 -8.57 -18.16 2.22
C PRO A 158 -7.84 -17.01 1.49
N GLY A 159 -7.47 -15.96 2.22
CA GLY A 159 -6.89 -14.74 1.68
C GLY A 159 -7.84 -13.88 0.86
N LEU A 160 -7.41 -12.65 0.55
CA LEU A 160 -8.08 -11.73 -0.36
C LEU A 160 -7.06 -11.13 -1.33
N ASP A 161 -7.29 -11.31 -2.62
CA ASP A 161 -6.43 -10.80 -3.68
C ASP A 161 -7.07 -9.65 -4.46
N PHE A 162 -6.26 -8.64 -4.76
CA PHE A 162 -6.70 -7.45 -5.48
C PHE A 162 -5.68 -6.97 -6.50
N LEU A 163 -6.17 -6.55 -7.66
CA LEU A 163 -5.46 -5.72 -8.62
C LEU A 163 -5.91 -4.28 -8.49
N ASN A 164 -4.98 -3.34 -8.47
CA ASN A 164 -5.25 -1.92 -8.31
C ASN A 164 -4.65 -1.15 -9.49
N VAL A 165 -5.35 -0.11 -9.93
CA VAL A 165 -4.79 0.96 -10.76
C VAL A 165 -4.75 2.21 -9.89
N PHE A 166 -3.59 2.86 -9.81
CA PHE A 166 -3.40 3.97 -8.89
C PHE A 166 -2.81 5.21 -9.55
N TYR A 167 -3.13 6.35 -8.96
CA TYR A 167 -2.54 7.65 -9.23
C TYR A 167 -2.01 8.24 -7.93
N VAL A 168 -0.83 8.86 -7.99
CA VAL A 168 -0.21 9.49 -6.83
C VAL A 168 0.22 10.90 -7.19
N LYS A 169 -0.04 11.84 -6.26
CA LYS A 169 0.40 13.24 -6.32
C LYS A 169 1.30 13.55 -5.14
N ARG A 170 2.46 14.12 -5.43
CA ARG A 170 3.43 14.67 -4.49
C ARG A 170 3.22 16.18 -4.33
N PHE A 171 3.36 16.69 -3.11
CA PHE A 171 3.22 18.10 -2.74
C PHE A 171 4.17 18.51 -1.61
#